data_AF-A0A495T4S4-F1
#
_entry.id   AF-A0A495T4S4-F1
#
_cell.length_a   1.000
_cell.length_b   1.000
_cell.length_c   1.000
_cell.angle_alpha   90.00
_cell.angle_beta   90.00
_cell.angle_gamma   90.00
#
_symmetry.space_group_name_H-M   'P 1'
#
loop_
_entity.id
_entity.type
_entity.pdbx_description
1 polymer ?
#
loop_
_entity_poly.entity_id
_entity_poly.type
_entity_poly.pdbx_seq_one_letter_code
_entity_poly.pdbx_strand_id
1 'polypeptide(L)'
;MERETIFNVSGQIKRRPDRSRGVFFAKRLALRRARWPHRTRGKRRRDGVPARKWKASEVRHEHMQCSKRRYAVFYWFEQIAAWVGEIRPIEQHKTWCEFTLTKINPAIVFSVNARSIIVSVHQGGKCWDLLVDVDCNPQKAPGGWYNTLALPERPVIYRNIDTLWQCEVFNSFHKWMREYFWPSDTAILYGMPDLEGATWAKLASHSTPVGLFEIERFPIRVSYPAWMEEGSLDHAGWEG
;
A
#
# COMPACT_ATOMS: atom_id res chain seq x y z
N MET A 1 8.21 -55.70 -40.90
CA MET A 1 9.45 -55.51 -40.12
C MET A 1 9.95 -54.12 -40.47
N GLU A 2 9.33 -53.11 -39.86
CA GLU A 2 9.54 -51.70 -40.17
C GLU A 2 10.41 -51.07 -39.07
N ARG A 3 11.47 -50.37 -39.46
CA ARG A 3 12.35 -49.63 -38.55
C ARG A 3 11.99 -48.16 -38.61
N GLU A 4 11.28 -47.67 -37.59
CA GLU A 4 11.09 -46.24 -37.37
C GLU A 4 12.37 -45.62 -36.80
N THR A 5 12.82 -44.54 -37.44
CA THR A 5 14.03 -43.80 -37.08
C THR A 5 13.61 -42.54 -36.34
N ILE A 6 13.89 -42.44 -35.04
CA ILE A 6 13.59 -41.28 -34.21
C ILE A 6 14.71 -40.23 -34.38
N PHE A 7 14.42 -39.11 -35.04
CA PHE A 7 15.29 -37.94 -35.06
C PHE A 7 15.04 -37.06 -33.82
N ASN A 8 16.01 -37.02 -32.91
CA ASN A 8 16.07 -36.07 -31.81
C ASN A 8 16.61 -34.72 -32.31
N VAL A 9 15.76 -33.71 -32.41
CA VAL A 9 16.16 -32.31 -32.66
C VAL A 9 16.06 -31.53 -31.35
N SER A 10 17.19 -31.37 -30.66
CA SER A 10 17.34 -30.50 -29.50
C SER A 10 17.47 -29.03 -29.93
N GLY A 11 16.34 -28.38 -30.15
CA GLY A 11 16.28 -26.94 -30.40
C GLY A 11 16.64 -26.14 -29.14
N GLN A 12 17.87 -25.63 -29.06
CA GLN A 12 18.23 -24.58 -28.10
C GLN A 12 17.53 -23.27 -28.46
N ILE A 13 16.39 -23.00 -27.81
CA ILE A 13 15.73 -21.70 -27.88
C ILE A 13 16.60 -20.69 -27.11
N LYS A 14 17.40 -19.90 -27.84
CA LYS A 14 18.08 -18.71 -27.30
C LYS A 14 17.00 -17.72 -26.80
N ARG A 15 16.79 -17.70 -25.48
CA ARG A 15 15.92 -16.73 -24.80
C ARG A 15 16.42 -15.32 -25.10
N ARG A 16 15.64 -14.54 -25.87
CA ARG A 16 15.91 -13.12 -26.08
C ARG A 16 15.88 -12.40 -24.72
N PRO A 17 16.82 -11.48 -24.44
CA PRO A 17 16.80 -10.69 -23.21
C PRO A 17 15.53 -9.85 -23.17
N ASP A 18 14.74 -10.06 -22.11
CA ASP A 18 13.49 -9.35 -21.85
C ASP A 18 13.77 -7.86 -21.64
N ARG A 19 13.30 -7.03 -22.58
CA ARG A 19 13.46 -5.56 -22.56
C ARG A 19 12.83 -4.93 -21.31
N SER A 20 11.88 -5.60 -20.65
CA SER A 20 11.25 -5.11 -19.41
C SER A 20 12.26 -4.94 -18.27
N ARG A 21 13.30 -5.79 -18.22
CA ARG A 21 14.36 -5.72 -17.19
C ARG A 21 15.26 -4.50 -17.35
N GLY A 22 15.45 -4.00 -18.57
CA GLY A 22 16.26 -2.80 -18.84
C GLY A 22 15.61 -1.54 -18.29
N VAL A 23 14.31 -1.38 -18.53
CA VAL A 23 13.50 -0.26 -17.99
C VAL A 23 13.46 -0.30 -16.46
N PHE A 24 13.35 -1.51 -15.90
CA PHE A 24 13.38 -1.74 -14.46
C PHE A 24 14.69 -1.31 -13.80
N PHE A 25 15.83 -1.62 -14.43
CA PHE A 25 17.14 -1.23 -13.91
C PHE A 25 17.35 0.29 -13.97
N ALA A 26 16.87 0.94 -15.03
CA ALA A 26 16.93 2.38 -15.21
C ALA A 26 16.07 3.15 -14.18
N LYS A 27 14.81 2.75 -13.96
CA LYS A 27 13.94 3.33 -12.89
C LYS A 27 14.58 3.15 -11.50
N ARG A 28 15.17 1.98 -11.22
CA ARG A 28 15.87 1.71 -9.95
C ARG A 28 17.11 2.59 -9.72
N LEU A 29 17.85 2.91 -10.80
CA LEU A 29 19.00 3.81 -10.75
C LEU A 29 18.59 5.28 -10.58
N ALA A 30 17.50 5.71 -11.24
CA ALA A 30 16.96 7.06 -11.08
C ALA A 30 16.54 7.34 -9.62
N LEU A 31 15.87 6.38 -8.97
CA LEU A 31 15.46 6.47 -7.56
C LEU A 31 16.64 6.43 -6.56
N ARG A 32 17.82 5.97 -6.98
CA ARG A 32 19.02 5.97 -6.13
C ARG A 32 19.71 7.32 -6.07
N ARG A 33 19.66 8.14 -7.13
CA ARG A 33 20.35 9.45 -7.17
C ARG A 33 19.68 10.53 -6.32
N ALA A 34 18.39 10.37 -5.99
CA ALA A 34 17.70 11.27 -5.05
C ALA A 34 18.04 11.01 -3.57
N ARG A 35 18.84 9.97 -3.27
CA ARG A 35 19.28 9.64 -1.91
C ARG A 35 20.69 10.17 -1.71
N TRP A 36 20.82 11.33 -1.06
CA TRP A 36 21.67 11.53 0.12
C TRP A 36 21.68 13.01 0.50
N PRO A 37 21.07 13.34 1.65
CA PRO A 37 21.71 14.23 2.59
C PRO A 37 22.21 13.41 3.78
N HIS A 38 23.42 13.75 4.24
CA HIS A 38 24.12 13.14 5.37
C HIS A 38 23.21 12.90 6.58
N ARG A 39 23.06 11.63 6.99
CA ARG A 39 22.46 11.28 8.29
C ARG A 39 23.48 11.59 9.40
N THR A 40 23.25 12.67 10.14
CA THR A 40 23.84 12.86 11.48
C THR A 40 23.21 11.83 12.43
N ARG A 41 24.08 11.02 13.04
CA ARG A 41 23.69 9.84 13.83
C ARG A 41 23.35 10.24 15.26
N GLY A 42 22.17 10.84 15.46
CA GLY A 42 21.61 11.06 16.79
C GLY A 42 21.06 9.76 17.39
N LYS A 43 21.85 9.08 18.25
CA LYS A 43 21.36 7.94 19.05
C LYS A 43 20.43 8.45 20.16
N ARG A 44 19.11 8.42 19.94
CA ARG A 44 18.16 8.37 21.06
C ARG A 44 17.88 6.90 21.37
N ARG A 45 18.32 6.45 22.57
CA ARG A 45 17.90 5.20 23.17
C ARG A 45 16.41 5.33 23.50
N ARG A 46 15.54 4.67 22.72
CA ARG A 46 14.21 4.31 23.21
C ARG A 46 14.39 3.02 24.00
N ASP A 47 13.87 2.98 25.22
CA ASP A 47 13.70 1.77 26.02
C ASP A 47 12.65 0.89 25.34
N GLY A 48 13.06 0.22 24.26
CA GLY A 48 12.20 -0.62 23.44
C GLY A 48 12.34 -2.08 23.87
N VAL A 49 11.20 -2.75 24.03
CA VAL A 49 11.07 -4.22 24.00
C VAL A 49 12.12 -4.79 23.02
N PRO A 50 12.96 -5.76 23.45
CA PRO A 50 14.06 -6.22 22.62
C PRO A 50 13.53 -6.63 21.26
N ALA A 51 13.95 -5.88 20.22
CA ALA A 51 13.55 -6.14 18.86
C ALA A 51 13.85 -7.61 18.56
N ARG A 52 12.80 -8.36 18.17
CA ARG A 52 12.91 -9.78 17.82
C ARG A 52 14.10 -9.94 16.87
N LYS A 53 15.10 -10.75 17.22
CA LYS A 53 16.27 -10.96 16.36
C LYS A 53 15.85 -11.84 15.19
N TRP A 54 15.44 -11.24 14.09
CA TRP A 54 15.09 -11.95 12.87
C TRP A 54 16.32 -12.62 12.26
N LYS A 55 16.15 -13.85 11.77
CA LYS A 55 17.20 -14.50 10.98
C LYS A 55 17.34 -13.76 9.65
N ALA A 56 18.56 -13.68 9.13
CA ALA A 56 18.82 -13.01 7.85
C ALA A 56 18.04 -13.61 6.66
N SER A 57 17.62 -14.87 6.75
CA SER A 57 16.73 -15.52 5.78
C SER A 57 15.29 -15.00 5.86
N GLU A 58 14.76 -14.80 7.07
CA GLU A 58 13.41 -14.30 7.31
C GLU A 58 13.29 -12.84 6.81
N VAL A 59 14.27 -12.00 7.13
CA VAL A 59 14.32 -10.61 6.64
C VAL A 59 14.38 -10.58 5.10
N ARG A 60 15.13 -11.49 4.49
CA ARG A 60 15.18 -11.61 3.02
C ARG A 60 13.84 -12.04 2.44
N HIS A 61 13.19 -13.04 3.05
CA HIS A 61 11.88 -13.50 2.61
C HIS A 61 10.83 -12.39 2.71
N GLU A 62 10.76 -11.69 3.84
CA GLU A 62 9.84 -10.58 4.05
C GLU A 62 10.10 -9.41 3.10
N HIS A 63 11.37 -9.07 2.85
CA HIS A 63 11.73 -8.05 1.85
C HIS A 63 11.27 -8.44 0.44
N MET A 64 11.40 -9.71 0.04
CA MET A 64 10.89 -10.17 -1.26
C MET A 64 9.37 -10.04 -1.34
N GLN A 65 8.65 -10.46 -0.30
CA GLN A 65 7.19 -10.33 -0.23
C GLN A 65 6.77 -8.85 -0.29
N CYS A 66 7.33 -8.01 0.58
CA CYS A 66 7.06 -6.57 0.59
C CYS A 66 7.34 -5.93 -0.78
N SER A 67 8.45 -6.28 -1.43
CA SER A 67 8.77 -5.77 -2.77
C SER A 67 7.68 -6.14 -3.77
N LYS A 68 7.25 -7.42 -3.81
CA LYS A 68 6.17 -7.87 -4.69
C LYS A 68 4.85 -7.14 -4.40
N ARG A 69 4.48 -6.97 -3.13
CA ARG A 69 3.24 -6.28 -2.72
C ARG A 69 3.26 -4.80 -3.09
N ARG A 70 4.38 -4.15 -2.84
CA ARG A 70 4.61 -2.75 -3.23
C ARG A 70 4.46 -2.56 -4.72
N TYR A 71 5.00 -3.47 -5.54
CA TYR A 71 4.81 -3.39 -7.00
C TYR A 71 3.34 -3.53 -7.40
N ALA A 72 2.58 -4.44 -6.79
CA ALA A 72 1.16 -4.58 -7.08
C ALA A 72 0.38 -3.30 -6.74
N VAL A 73 0.63 -2.71 -5.57
CA VAL A 73 -0.01 -1.46 -5.13
C VAL A 73 0.39 -0.28 -6.03
N PHE A 74 1.68 -0.14 -6.33
CA PHE A 74 2.16 0.95 -7.18
C PHE A 74 1.64 0.83 -8.59
N TYR A 75 1.61 -0.38 -9.15
CA TYR A 75 1.05 -0.62 -10.47
C TYR A 75 -0.43 -0.22 -10.52
N TRP A 76 -1.21 -0.56 -9.50
CA TRP A 76 -2.62 -0.16 -9.42
C TRP A 76 -2.78 1.36 -9.32
N PHE A 77 -1.99 2.05 -8.47
CA PHE A 77 -2.01 3.50 -8.40
C PHE A 77 -1.57 4.17 -9.70
N GLU A 78 -0.60 3.59 -10.43
CA GLU A 78 -0.24 4.05 -11.79
C GLU A 78 -1.44 3.98 -12.75
N GLN A 79 -2.32 2.96 -12.65
CA GLN A 79 -3.54 2.87 -13.47
C GLN A 79 -4.55 3.98 -13.16
N ILE A 80 -4.62 4.44 -11.91
CA ILE A 80 -5.56 5.49 -11.47
C ILE A 80 -4.87 6.85 -11.26
N ALA A 81 -3.65 7.04 -11.76
CA ALA A 81 -2.84 8.24 -11.53
C ALA A 81 -3.50 9.52 -12.07
N ALA A 82 -4.39 9.42 -13.07
CA ALA A 82 -5.21 10.54 -13.52
C ALA A 82 -6.07 11.13 -12.38
N TRP A 83 -6.50 10.30 -11.43
CA TRP A 83 -7.37 10.68 -10.31
C TRP A 83 -6.57 11.07 -9.07
N VAL A 84 -5.57 10.25 -8.72
CA VAL A 84 -4.82 10.40 -7.46
C VAL A 84 -3.50 11.14 -7.61
N GLY A 85 -3.03 11.33 -8.85
CA GLY A 85 -1.71 11.87 -9.15
C GLY A 85 -0.61 10.82 -9.13
N GLU A 86 0.63 11.29 -9.15
CA GLU A 86 1.82 10.45 -9.15
C GLU A 86 2.21 10.02 -7.72
N ILE A 87 2.86 8.87 -7.60
CA ILE A 87 3.37 8.37 -6.33
C ILE A 87 4.61 9.17 -5.92
N ARG A 88 4.59 9.75 -4.72
CA ARG A 88 5.74 10.43 -4.09
C ARG A 88 6.23 9.64 -2.88
N PRO A 89 7.40 8.98 -2.96
CA PRO A 89 7.92 8.23 -1.82
C PRO A 89 8.31 9.18 -0.68
N ILE A 90 7.90 8.87 0.54
CA ILE A 90 8.35 9.56 1.77
C ILE A 90 9.54 8.81 2.34
N GLU A 91 9.30 7.56 2.74
CA GLU A 91 10.31 6.71 3.35
C GLU A 91 10.22 5.29 2.79
N GLN A 92 11.37 4.69 2.50
CA GLN A 92 11.43 3.34 1.97
C GLN A 92 12.41 2.50 2.77
N HIS A 93 11.88 1.43 3.36
CA HIS A 93 12.65 0.42 4.05
C HIS A 93 12.64 -0.91 3.28
N LYS A 94 13.38 -1.88 3.83
CA LYS A 94 13.42 -3.24 3.29
C LYS A 94 12.07 -3.94 3.40
N THR A 95 11.33 -3.72 4.47
CA THR A 95 10.11 -4.47 4.80
C THR A 95 8.83 -3.64 4.71
N TRP A 96 8.94 -2.33 4.47
CA TRP A 96 7.80 -1.43 4.30
C TRP A 96 8.17 -0.18 3.47
N CYS A 97 7.18 0.57 3.01
CA CYS A 97 7.35 1.83 2.28
C CYS A 97 6.16 2.75 2.53
N GLU A 98 6.45 4.02 2.80
CA GLU A 98 5.48 5.11 2.91
C GLU A 98 5.57 6.02 1.68
N PHE A 99 4.42 6.51 1.23
CA PHE A 99 4.30 7.40 0.08
C PHE A 99 3.01 8.23 0.17
N THR A 100 3.01 9.35 -0.57
CA THR A 100 1.83 10.16 -0.85
C THR A 100 1.50 10.11 -2.35
N LEU A 101 0.38 10.71 -2.74
CA LEU A 101 -0.06 10.81 -4.12
C LEU A 101 -0.26 12.29 -4.45
N THR A 102 0.19 12.78 -5.60
CA THR A 102 0.31 14.23 -5.84
C THR A 102 -1.00 15.02 -5.85
N LYS A 103 -2.14 14.36 -6.12
CA LYS A 103 -3.46 15.00 -6.05
C LYS A 103 -4.18 14.73 -4.72
N ILE A 104 -3.59 13.94 -3.84
CA ILE A 104 -4.08 13.66 -2.49
C ILE A 104 -3.30 14.52 -1.48
N ASN A 105 -3.99 14.96 -0.43
CA ASN A 105 -3.37 15.79 0.59
C ASN A 105 -2.18 15.08 1.24
N PRO A 106 -1.02 15.74 1.37
CA PRO A 106 0.18 15.12 1.91
C PRO A 106 0.06 14.71 3.39
N ALA A 107 -0.97 15.18 4.11
CA ALA A 107 -1.32 14.65 5.43
C ALA A 107 -1.81 13.20 5.36
N ILE A 108 -2.35 12.75 4.22
CA ILE A 108 -2.79 11.38 4.02
C ILE A 108 -1.62 10.58 3.45
N VAL A 109 -1.11 9.65 4.25
CA VAL A 109 0.06 8.82 3.92
C VAL A 109 -0.39 7.38 3.73
N PHE A 110 0.10 6.76 2.65
CA PHE A 110 -0.10 5.35 2.37
C PHE A 110 1.16 4.59 2.76
N SER A 111 0.99 3.45 3.42
CA SER A 111 2.07 2.54 3.76
C SER A 111 1.77 1.13 3.29
N VAL A 112 2.78 0.44 2.74
CA VAL A 112 2.68 -0.95 2.27
C VAL A 112 3.83 -1.75 2.84
N ASN A 113 3.50 -2.86 3.50
CA ASN A 113 4.47 -3.85 3.95
C ASN A 113 4.14 -5.25 3.38
N ALA A 114 4.77 -6.30 3.88
CA ALA A 114 4.54 -7.66 3.38
C ALA A 114 3.13 -8.23 3.70
N ARG A 115 2.43 -7.63 4.66
CA ARG A 115 1.22 -8.16 5.31
C ARG A 115 0.06 -7.17 5.35
N SER A 116 0.29 -5.87 5.22
CA SER A 116 -0.75 -4.87 5.31
C SER A 116 -0.58 -3.71 4.34
N ILE A 117 -1.70 -3.03 4.12
CA ILE A 117 -1.81 -1.71 3.51
C ILE A 117 -2.47 -0.81 4.55
N ILE A 118 -1.80 0.29 4.88
CA ILE A 118 -2.23 1.23 5.91
C ILE A 118 -2.40 2.59 5.26
N VAL A 119 -3.45 3.32 5.64
CA VAL A 119 -3.60 4.74 5.33
C VAL A 119 -3.69 5.50 6.64
N SER A 120 -2.83 6.50 6.82
CA SER A 120 -2.69 7.27 8.05
C SER A 120 -2.85 8.77 7.80
N VAL A 121 -3.22 9.49 8.86
CA VAL A 121 -3.20 10.96 8.91
C VAL A 121 -1.96 11.42 9.66
N HIS A 122 -1.18 12.27 9.01
CA HIS A 122 0.04 12.85 9.51
C HIS A 122 -0.12 14.35 9.73
N GLN A 123 0.31 14.83 10.89
CA GLN A 123 0.36 16.26 11.24
C GLN A 123 1.74 16.56 11.84
N GLY A 124 2.41 17.61 11.34
CA GLY A 124 3.76 17.96 11.77
C GLY A 124 4.82 16.88 11.48
N GLY A 125 4.63 16.10 10.42
CA GLY A 125 5.56 15.03 10.00
C GLY A 125 5.53 13.77 10.87
N LYS A 126 4.55 13.63 11.76
CA LYS A 126 4.32 12.42 12.56
C LYS A 126 2.98 11.80 12.19
N CYS A 127 2.87 10.48 12.28
CA CYS A 127 1.58 9.80 12.24
C CYS A 127 0.82 10.13 13.53
N TRP A 128 -0.40 10.64 13.39
CA TRP A 128 -1.32 10.85 14.50
C TRP A 128 -2.32 9.71 14.58
N ASP A 129 -2.90 9.31 13.43
CA ASP A 129 -3.90 8.25 13.41
C ASP A 129 -3.98 7.44 12.11
N LEU A 130 -4.77 6.38 12.13
CA LEU A 130 -5.05 5.52 10.98
C LEU A 130 -6.47 5.76 10.47
N LEU A 131 -6.60 5.96 9.16
CA LEU A 131 -7.90 5.94 8.46
C LEU A 131 -8.34 4.50 8.17
N VAL A 132 -7.36 3.64 7.88
CA VAL A 132 -7.57 2.19 7.73
C VAL A 132 -6.26 1.45 7.96
N ASP A 133 -6.34 0.27 8.57
CA ASP A 133 -5.29 -0.74 8.58
C ASP A 133 -5.90 -2.03 8.04
N VAL A 134 -5.54 -2.40 6.81
CA VAL A 134 -5.97 -3.66 6.21
C VAL A 134 -4.79 -4.62 6.28
N ASP A 135 -4.85 -5.58 7.18
CA ASP A 135 -3.76 -6.49 7.45
C ASP A 135 -4.15 -7.97 7.40
N CYS A 136 -3.11 -8.81 7.38
CA CYS A 136 -3.27 -10.25 7.52
C CYS A 136 -2.14 -10.82 8.36
N ASN A 137 -2.45 -11.86 9.13
CA ASN A 137 -1.45 -12.67 9.81
C ASN A 137 -1.48 -14.09 9.22
N PRO A 138 -0.74 -14.32 8.12
CA PRO A 138 -0.80 -15.58 7.40
C PRO A 138 -0.21 -16.72 8.23
N GLN A 139 -0.97 -17.80 8.38
CA GLN A 139 -0.53 -19.06 8.96
C GLN A 139 -0.69 -20.19 7.95
N LYS A 140 0.20 -21.18 8.03
CA LYS A 140 0.17 -22.35 7.16
C LYS A 140 -0.72 -23.44 7.77
N ALA A 141 -1.56 -24.05 6.95
CA ALA A 141 -2.46 -25.15 7.32
C ALA A 141 -2.39 -26.29 6.29
N PRO A 142 -2.91 -27.50 6.59
CA PRO A 142 -3.15 -28.50 5.56
C PRO A 142 -3.98 -27.91 4.41
N GLY A 143 -3.50 -28.05 3.18
CA GLY A 143 -4.19 -27.53 1.98
C GLY A 143 -3.87 -26.06 1.63
N GLY A 144 -3.20 -25.29 2.48
CA GLY A 144 -2.86 -23.91 2.12
C GLY A 144 -2.48 -22.98 3.27
N TRP A 145 -3.01 -21.76 3.21
CA TRP A 145 -2.75 -20.63 4.10
C TRP A 145 -4.06 -20.01 4.55
N TYR A 146 -4.11 -19.49 5.77
CA TYR A 146 -5.27 -18.77 6.30
C TYR A 146 -4.83 -17.55 7.09
N ASN A 147 -5.74 -16.58 7.24
CA ASN A 147 -5.52 -15.37 8.02
C ASN A 147 -6.00 -15.60 9.45
N THR A 148 -5.15 -15.43 10.47
CA THR A 148 -5.59 -15.58 11.88
C THR A 148 -6.30 -14.36 12.43
N LEU A 149 -6.25 -13.23 11.74
CA LEU A 149 -6.95 -12.01 12.16
C LEU A 149 -8.41 -12.03 11.75
N ALA A 150 -8.73 -12.79 10.70
CA ALA A 150 -10.09 -13.11 10.37
C ALA A 150 -10.65 -13.98 11.50
N LEU A 151 -11.77 -13.56 12.11
CA LEU A 151 -12.52 -14.31 13.13
C LEU A 151 -13.76 -15.05 12.55
N PRO A 152 -13.73 -15.73 11.39
CA PRO A 152 -14.87 -16.53 10.99
C PRO A 152 -14.89 -17.82 11.82
N GLU A 153 -16.09 -18.32 12.09
CA GLU A 153 -16.32 -19.66 12.65
C GLU A 153 -15.63 -20.76 11.82
N ARG A 154 -15.37 -20.49 10.52
CA ARG A 154 -14.66 -21.36 9.60
C ARG A 154 -13.56 -20.60 8.85
N PRO A 155 -12.28 -20.92 9.05
CA PRO A 155 -11.18 -20.24 8.36
C PRO A 155 -11.21 -20.56 6.86
N VAL A 156 -11.11 -19.52 6.03
CA VAL A 156 -10.94 -19.67 4.59
C VAL A 156 -9.50 -20.10 4.30
N ILE A 157 -9.33 -21.23 3.63
CA ILE A 157 -8.02 -21.76 3.23
C ILE A 157 -7.69 -21.32 1.81
N TYR A 158 -6.65 -20.51 1.67
CA TYR A 158 -6.10 -20.03 0.41
C TYR A 158 -4.96 -20.93 -0.07
N ARG A 159 -4.94 -21.24 -1.37
CA ARG A 159 -3.93 -22.14 -1.97
C ARG A 159 -2.48 -21.70 -1.72
N ASN A 160 -2.22 -20.40 -1.71
CA ASN A 160 -0.89 -19.83 -1.47
C ASN A 160 -0.99 -18.47 -0.78
N ILE A 161 0.14 -18.01 -0.24
CA ILE A 161 0.23 -16.73 0.48
C ILE A 161 -0.07 -15.51 -0.41
N ASP A 162 0.16 -15.61 -1.72
CA ASP A 162 -0.15 -14.52 -2.65
C ASP A 162 -1.66 -14.33 -2.82
N THR A 163 -2.40 -15.43 -2.96
CA THR A 163 -3.86 -15.42 -3.04
C THR A 163 -4.46 -14.92 -1.74
N LEU A 164 -3.93 -15.35 -0.58
CA LEU A 164 -4.36 -14.84 0.71
C LEU A 164 -4.21 -13.31 0.79
N TRP A 165 -3.00 -12.79 0.52
CA TRP A 165 -2.76 -11.36 0.59
C TRP A 165 -3.61 -10.59 -0.43
N GLN A 166 -3.79 -11.12 -1.64
CA GLN A 166 -4.63 -10.50 -2.66
C GLN A 166 -6.08 -10.36 -2.17
N CYS A 167 -6.66 -11.43 -1.63
CA CYS A 167 -8.05 -11.44 -1.19
C CYS A 167 -8.27 -10.65 0.11
N GLU A 168 -7.47 -10.92 1.14
CA GLU A 168 -7.67 -10.38 2.48
C GLU A 168 -7.18 -8.94 2.61
N VAL A 169 -6.12 -8.58 1.89
CA VAL A 169 -5.48 -7.26 2.02
C VAL A 169 -5.79 -6.38 0.84
N PHE A 170 -5.35 -6.77 -0.36
CA PHE A 170 -5.44 -5.86 -1.51
C PHE A 170 -6.88 -5.60 -1.96
N ASN A 171 -7.70 -6.64 -2.08
CA ASN A 171 -9.10 -6.49 -2.49
C ASN A 171 -9.93 -5.79 -1.40
N SER A 172 -9.67 -6.06 -0.13
CA SER A 172 -10.30 -5.35 1.00
C SER A 172 -9.93 -3.87 1.02
N PHE A 173 -8.65 -3.54 0.79
CA PHE A 173 -8.19 -2.16 0.63
C PHE A 173 -8.84 -1.49 -0.58
N HIS A 174 -8.90 -2.16 -1.72
CA HIS A 174 -9.56 -1.66 -2.92
C HIS A 174 -11.05 -1.36 -2.67
N LYS A 175 -11.74 -2.28 -1.97
CA LYS A 175 -13.12 -2.11 -1.53
C LYS A 175 -13.25 -0.88 -0.63
N TRP A 176 -12.38 -0.74 0.37
CA TRP A 176 -12.38 0.41 1.28
C TRP A 176 -12.16 1.73 0.54
N MET A 177 -11.21 1.77 -0.40
CA MET A 177 -10.94 2.94 -1.24
C MET A 177 -12.21 3.38 -1.99
N ARG A 178 -12.93 2.41 -2.59
CA ARG A 178 -14.15 2.68 -3.34
C ARG A 178 -15.32 3.11 -2.46
N GLU A 179 -15.52 2.45 -1.32
CA GLU A 179 -16.71 2.64 -0.49
C GLU A 179 -16.59 3.79 0.50
N TYR A 180 -15.38 4.13 0.94
CA TYR A 180 -15.16 5.14 1.97
C TYR A 180 -14.26 6.28 1.50
N PHE A 181 -13.12 5.98 0.86
CA PHE A 181 -12.14 7.00 0.51
C PHE A 181 -12.59 7.89 -0.66
N TRP A 182 -13.08 7.31 -1.77
CA TRP A 182 -13.53 8.08 -2.93
C TRP A 182 -14.76 8.96 -2.70
N PRO A 183 -15.78 8.52 -1.95
CA PRO A 183 -16.93 9.36 -1.65
C PRO A 183 -16.66 10.47 -0.63
N SER A 184 -15.50 10.45 0.04
CA SER A 184 -15.16 11.43 1.05
C SER A 184 -14.40 12.61 0.45
N ASP A 185 -14.67 13.80 0.96
CA ASP A 185 -13.97 15.03 0.55
C ASP A 185 -12.92 15.46 1.57
N THR A 186 -13.05 15.00 2.82
CA THR A 186 -12.24 15.44 3.95
C THR A 186 -11.85 14.28 4.86
N ALA A 187 -10.65 14.35 5.41
CA ALA A 187 -10.21 13.56 6.55
C ALA A 187 -10.15 14.49 7.76
N ILE A 188 -10.83 14.12 8.84
CA ILE A 188 -10.91 14.91 10.08
C ILE A 188 -10.10 14.18 11.15
N LEU A 189 -9.18 14.90 11.78
CA LEU A 189 -8.45 14.44 12.94
C LEU A 189 -9.12 15.00 14.20
N TYR A 190 -9.41 14.11 15.13
CA TYR A 190 -9.97 14.44 16.42
C TYR A 190 -8.99 14.05 17.53
N GLY A 191 -9.15 14.64 18.71
CA GLY A 191 -8.47 14.16 19.90
C GLY A 191 -9.06 14.71 21.20
N MET A 192 -8.94 13.93 22.27
CA MET A 192 -9.53 14.28 23.55
C MET A 192 -8.59 15.19 24.36
N PRO A 193 -9.05 16.39 24.79
CA PRO A 193 -8.23 17.30 25.60
C PRO A 193 -7.74 16.67 26.91
N ASP A 194 -8.58 15.84 27.53
CA ASP A 194 -8.33 15.28 28.86
C ASP A 194 -7.50 13.98 28.82
N LEU A 195 -7.26 13.42 27.64
CA LEU A 195 -6.50 12.19 27.45
C LEU A 195 -5.37 12.45 26.47
N GLU A 196 -4.20 12.80 27.03
CA GLU A 196 -3.00 13.14 26.26
C GLU A 196 -2.65 12.03 25.26
N GLY A 197 -2.69 12.37 23.97
CA GLY A 197 -2.33 11.47 22.87
C GLY A 197 -3.45 10.54 22.38
N ALA A 198 -4.67 10.63 22.91
CA ALA A 198 -5.81 9.90 22.38
C ALA A 198 -6.40 10.64 21.17
N THR A 199 -6.08 10.17 19.96
CA THR A 199 -6.61 10.70 18.71
C THR A 199 -7.43 9.65 17.97
N TRP A 200 -8.23 10.11 16.99
CA TRP A 200 -8.82 9.26 15.96
C TRP A 200 -8.98 10.08 14.68
N ALA A 201 -8.85 9.43 13.52
CA ALA A 201 -9.15 10.05 12.24
C ALA A 201 -10.40 9.44 11.60
N LYS A 202 -11.15 10.26 10.87
CA LYS A 202 -12.35 9.82 10.15
C LYS A 202 -12.44 10.46 8.78
N LEU A 203 -12.92 9.68 7.81
CA LEU A 203 -13.32 10.17 6.50
C LEU A 203 -14.74 10.75 6.55
N ALA A 204 -14.95 11.91 5.94
CA ALA A 204 -16.22 12.64 5.97
C ALA A 204 -16.44 13.47 4.70
N SER A 205 -17.72 13.73 4.38
CA SER A 205 -18.08 14.71 3.35
C SER A 205 -17.75 16.13 3.81
N HIS A 206 -17.48 17.03 2.87
CA HIS A 206 -17.20 18.44 3.15
C HIS A 206 -18.30 19.14 3.97
N SER A 207 -19.57 18.73 3.78
CA SER A 207 -20.73 19.27 4.50
C SER A 207 -20.84 18.81 5.95
N THR A 208 -19.98 17.89 6.41
CA THR A 208 -20.01 17.38 7.78
C THR A 208 -19.71 18.52 8.75
N PRO A 209 -20.61 18.82 9.71
CA PRO A 209 -20.41 19.89 10.68
C PRO A 209 -19.10 19.70 11.46
N VAL A 210 -18.58 20.81 11.98
CA VAL A 210 -17.43 20.76 12.90
C VAL A 210 -17.82 19.95 14.13
N GLY A 211 -17.08 18.90 14.41
CA GLY A 211 -17.35 18.03 15.55
C GLY A 211 -16.78 18.58 16.84
N LEU A 212 -17.37 18.18 17.96
CA LEU A 212 -16.69 18.29 19.25
C LEU A 212 -15.35 17.54 19.15
N PHE A 213 -14.28 18.15 19.66
CA PHE A 213 -12.92 17.59 19.68
C PHE A 213 -12.20 17.53 18.32
N GLU A 214 -12.69 18.25 17.30
CA GLU A 214 -11.97 18.40 16.04
C GLU A 214 -10.66 19.19 16.25
N ILE A 215 -9.54 18.58 15.86
CA ILE A 215 -8.21 19.21 15.90
C ILE A 215 -7.93 19.88 14.56
N GLU A 216 -8.06 19.13 13.47
CA GLU A 216 -7.74 19.61 12.13
C GLU A 216 -8.54 18.85 11.07
N ARG A 217 -8.80 19.54 9.96
CA ARG A 217 -9.50 19.00 8.80
C ARG A 217 -8.62 19.12 7.56
N PHE A 218 -8.40 18.00 6.90
CA PHE A 218 -7.61 17.90 5.69
C PHE A 218 -8.54 17.64 4.50
N PRO A 219 -8.58 18.51 3.48
CA PRO A 219 -9.24 18.13 2.22
C PRO A 219 -8.52 16.91 1.68
N ILE A 220 -9.23 15.88 1.21
CA ILE A 220 -8.60 14.66 0.67
C ILE A 220 -7.91 14.97 -0.67
N ARG A 221 -8.56 15.78 -1.52
CA ARG A 221 -8.05 16.15 -2.85
C ARG A 221 -7.53 17.59 -2.82
N VAL A 222 -6.31 17.82 -3.32
CA VAL A 222 -5.63 19.13 -3.25
C VAL A 222 -5.80 19.95 -4.53
N SER A 223 -6.29 19.34 -5.59
CA SER A 223 -6.59 20.03 -6.86
C SER A 223 -7.62 19.23 -7.66
N TYR A 224 -8.80 19.80 -7.86
CA TYR A 224 -9.56 19.50 -9.06
C TYR A 224 -8.90 20.25 -10.20
N PRO A 225 -8.66 19.63 -11.36
CA PRO A 225 -8.48 20.45 -12.53
C PRO A 225 -9.80 21.21 -12.75
N ALA A 226 -9.73 22.53 -12.98
CA ALA A 226 -10.87 23.44 -13.03
C ALA A 226 -11.99 23.03 -14.04
N TRP A 227 -11.73 22.09 -14.95
CA TRP A 227 -12.69 21.59 -15.93
C TRP A 227 -13.70 20.55 -15.39
N MET A 228 -13.62 20.13 -14.11
CA MET A 228 -14.67 19.32 -13.49
C MET A 228 -15.81 20.16 -12.85
N GLU A 229 -15.66 21.48 -12.74
CA GLU A 229 -16.74 22.34 -12.20
C GLU A 229 -17.81 22.68 -13.26
N GLU A 230 -17.53 22.46 -14.55
CA GLU A 230 -18.46 22.73 -15.66
C GLU A 230 -18.72 21.46 -16.48
N GLY A 231 -19.55 20.55 -15.97
CA GLY A 231 -20.14 19.52 -16.82
C GLY A 231 -20.38 18.19 -16.14
N SER A 232 -21.64 17.98 -15.75
CA SER A 232 -22.31 16.68 -15.67
C SER A 232 -21.51 15.52 -15.09
N LEU A 233 -21.67 15.28 -13.79
CA LEU A 233 -21.55 13.94 -13.21
C LEU A 233 -22.71 13.07 -13.72
N ASP A 234 -22.79 12.85 -15.03
CA ASP A 234 -23.42 11.65 -15.53
C ASP A 234 -22.47 10.51 -15.17
N HIS A 235 -22.99 9.61 -14.33
CA HIS A 235 -22.38 8.37 -13.91
C HIS A 235 -21.81 7.60 -15.11
N ALA A 236 -20.55 7.86 -15.45
CA ALA A 236 -19.83 7.09 -16.44
C ALA A 236 -19.60 5.67 -15.88
N GLY A 237 -20.52 4.79 -16.24
CA GLY A 237 -20.30 3.38 -16.57
C GLY A 237 -19.27 2.66 -15.71
N TRP A 238 -19.71 2.21 -14.54
CA TRP A 238 -19.10 1.07 -13.85
C TRP A 238 -20.09 -0.11 -13.91
N GLU A 239 -20.16 -0.76 -15.08
CA GLU A 239 -20.73 -2.10 -15.20
C GLU A 239 -19.77 -2.96 -16.04
N GLY A 240 -19.33 -4.10 -15.47
CA GLY A 240 -18.58 -5.16 -16.15
C GLY A 240 -17.21 -5.47 -15.57
#